data_AF-A0A6B3BAV2-F1
#
_entry.id   AF-A0A6B3BAV2-F1
#
_cell.length_a   1.000
_cell.length_b   1.000
_cell.length_c   1.000
_cell.angle_alpha   90.00
_cell.angle_beta   90.00
_cell.angle_gamma   90.00
#
_symmetry.space_group_name_H-M   'P 1'
#
loop_
_entity.id
_entity.type
_entity.pdbx_description
1 polymer ?
#
loop_
_entity_poly.entity_id
_entity_poly.type
_entity_poly.pdbx_seq_one_letter_code
_entity_poly.pdbx_strand_id
1 'polypeptide(L)'
;VPPVPVPLSYDAEERALSLGTGRVSPVPAAAWEFRVSGVRALELWFERRAAVCGAPGADATGLDAVRPRAWPREWTSELLDLVTLLALLAELRPRQEELADALASGPGTGEDGLRAAGVLPVAEAARRPASVLDHQEEGPDGQFALL
;
A
#
# COMPACT_ATOMS: atom_id res chain seq x y z
N VAL A 1 17.65 27.53 -11.23
CA VAL A 1 16.76 26.43 -10.77
C VAL A 1 17.41 25.86 -9.53
N PRO A 2 16.83 25.93 -8.31
CA PRO A 2 17.53 25.31 -7.19
C PRO A 2 17.48 23.78 -7.34
N PRO A 3 18.59 23.06 -7.06
CA PRO A 3 18.86 21.72 -7.58
C PRO A 3 18.80 20.62 -6.50
N VAL A 4 18.00 20.81 -5.44
CA VAL A 4 17.90 19.82 -4.35
C VAL A 4 16.44 19.35 -4.25
N PRO A 5 16.17 18.04 -4.20
CA PRO A 5 14.84 17.58 -3.81
C PRO A 5 14.58 18.08 -2.39
N VAL A 6 13.62 19.01 -2.26
CA VAL A 6 13.22 19.51 -0.94
C VAL A 6 12.52 18.34 -0.24
N PRO A 7 13.03 17.86 0.91
CA PRO A 7 12.42 16.76 1.62
C PRO A 7 11.02 17.18 2.09
N LEU A 8 10.14 16.19 2.20
CA LEU A 8 8.82 16.38 2.75
C LEU A 8 8.96 16.75 4.23
N SER A 9 8.38 17.87 4.66
CA SER A 9 8.39 18.28 6.07
C SER A 9 6.99 18.51 6.60
N TYR A 10 6.81 18.30 7.89
CA TYR A 10 5.52 18.44 8.55
C TYR A 10 5.63 19.39 9.74
N ASP A 11 4.77 20.40 9.76
CA ASP A 11 4.55 21.30 10.89
C ASP A 11 3.35 20.78 11.70
N ALA A 12 3.60 20.41 12.96
CA ALA A 12 2.57 19.86 13.83
C ALA A 12 1.62 20.92 14.40
N GLU A 13 2.08 22.16 14.56
CA GLU A 13 1.26 23.27 15.06
C GLU A 13 0.27 23.70 13.98
N GLU A 14 0.77 23.87 12.75
CA GLU A 14 -0.04 24.27 11.60
C GLU A 14 -0.77 23.10 10.92
N ARG A 15 -0.47 21.86 11.33
CA ARG A 15 -0.92 20.62 10.66
C ARG A 15 -0.69 20.69 9.16
N ALA A 16 0.52 21.08 8.78
CA ALA A 16 0.85 21.43 7.41
C ALA A 16 2.00 20.58 6.88
N LEU A 17 1.79 20.00 5.71
CA LEU A 17 2.82 19.29 4.95
C LEU A 17 3.43 20.24 3.92
N SER A 18 4.73 20.45 3.99
CA SER A 18 5.48 21.30 3.06
C SER A 18 6.28 20.43 2.09
N LEU A 19 6.18 20.77 0.81
CA LEU A 19 6.80 20.07 -0.31
C LEU A 19 7.30 21.07 -1.35
N GLY A 20 8.59 21.35 -1.33
CA GLY A 20 9.18 22.40 -2.18
C GLY A 20 8.58 23.76 -1.87
N THR A 21 7.92 24.37 -2.88
CA THR A 21 7.18 25.63 -2.73
C THR A 21 5.69 25.42 -2.41
N GLY A 22 5.22 24.17 -2.37
CA GLY A 22 3.83 23.81 -2.10
C GLY A 22 3.58 23.52 -0.62
N ARG A 23 2.32 23.70 -0.20
CA ARG A 23 1.83 23.41 1.15
C ARG A 23 0.48 22.72 1.08
N VAL A 24 0.29 21.67 1.87
CA VAL A 24 -0.99 20.97 2.07
C VAL A 24 -1.39 21.10 3.53
N SER A 25 -2.60 21.59 3.79
CA SER A 25 -3.16 21.72 5.13
C SER A 25 -4.70 21.70 5.05
N PRO A 26 -5.41 21.12 6.04
CA PRO A 26 -4.86 20.40 7.21
C PRO A 26 -4.45 18.96 6.88
N VAL A 27 -3.36 18.50 7.48
CA VAL A 27 -2.90 17.10 7.47
C VAL A 27 -2.89 16.60 8.92
N PRO A 28 -3.74 15.66 9.32
CA PRO A 28 -3.73 15.12 10.68
C PRO A 28 -2.36 14.50 11.02
N ALA A 29 -1.88 14.73 12.24
CA ALA A 29 -0.61 14.17 12.70
C ALA A 29 -0.58 12.63 12.61
N ALA A 30 -1.73 11.98 12.78
CA ALA A 30 -1.84 10.53 12.65
C ALA A 30 -1.64 10.02 11.21
N ALA A 31 -2.02 10.82 10.20
CA ALA A 31 -1.71 10.52 8.79
C ALA A 31 -0.22 10.70 8.51
N TRP A 32 0.39 11.75 9.08
CA TRP A 32 1.84 11.96 9.01
C TRP A 32 2.64 10.83 9.66
N GLU A 33 2.28 10.43 10.88
CA GLU A 33 2.96 9.39 11.68
C GLU A 33 2.62 7.95 11.25
N PHE A 34 1.77 7.78 10.24
CA PHE A 34 1.37 6.46 9.77
C PHE A 34 2.57 5.68 9.21
N ARG A 35 2.85 4.52 9.81
CA ARG A 35 3.95 3.63 9.41
C ARG A 35 3.46 2.27 8.98
N VAL A 36 4.12 1.73 7.96
CA VAL A 36 4.02 0.33 7.51
C VAL A 36 5.41 -0.28 7.64
N SER A 37 5.54 -1.37 8.39
CA SER A 37 6.84 -2.02 8.65
C SER A 37 7.93 -1.07 9.15
N GLY A 38 7.55 -0.09 9.99
CA GLY A 38 8.46 0.92 10.55
C GLY A 38 8.76 2.12 9.64
N VAL A 39 8.32 2.10 8.37
CA VAL A 39 8.57 3.18 7.41
C VAL A 39 7.37 4.09 7.30
N ARG A 40 7.59 5.41 7.27
CA ARG A 40 6.54 6.42 7.16
C ARG A 40 5.95 6.43 5.75
N ALA A 41 4.64 6.19 5.65
CA ALA A 41 3.99 5.95 4.36
C ALA A 41 3.99 7.17 3.44
N LEU A 42 3.65 8.36 3.96
CA LEU A 42 3.63 9.60 3.17
C LEU A 42 5.02 9.99 2.64
N GLU A 43 6.04 9.88 3.49
CA GLU A 43 7.42 10.19 3.15
C GLU A 43 7.93 9.23 2.05
N LEU A 44 7.79 7.92 2.24
CA LEU A 44 8.17 6.92 1.24
C LEU A 44 7.44 7.13 -0.09
N TRP A 45 6.14 7.43 -0.05
CA TRP A 45 5.35 7.68 -1.26
C TRP A 45 5.85 8.91 -2.02
N PHE A 46 6.18 9.99 -1.30
CA PHE A 46 6.69 11.23 -1.89
C PHE A 46 8.10 11.05 -2.45
N GLU A 47 9.01 10.46 -1.67
CA GLU A 47 10.40 10.21 -2.08
C GLU A 47 10.48 9.43 -3.39
N ARG A 48 9.68 8.37 -3.53
CA ARG A 48 9.64 7.55 -4.75
C ARG A 48 9.22 8.35 -5.99
N ARG A 49 8.25 9.26 -5.85
CA ARG A 49 7.79 10.11 -6.96
C ARG A 49 8.74 11.26 -7.24
N ALA A 50 9.28 11.89 -6.19
CA ALA A 50 10.28 12.94 -6.31
C ALA A 50 11.55 12.44 -7.00
N ALA A 51 11.99 11.20 -6.72
CA ALA A 51 13.18 10.59 -7.33
C ALA A 51 13.07 10.41 -8.85
N VAL A 52 11.86 10.21 -9.39
CA VAL A 52 11.61 10.02 -10.83
C VAL A 52 11.11 11.29 -11.52
N CYS A 53 10.90 12.37 -10.77
CA CYS A 53 10.48 13.66 -11.29
C CYS A 53 11.68 14.45 -11.81
N GLY A 54 11.62 14.90 -13.07
CA GLY A 54 12.65 15.74 -13.67
C GLY A 54 13.23 15.16 -14.96
N ALA A 55 14.06 15.94 -15.64
CA ALA A 55 14.69 15.52 -16.89
C ALA A 55 15.51 14.22 -16.67
N PRO A 56 15.34 13.17 -17.49
CA PRO A 56 16.20 11.99 -17.52
C PRO A 56 17.68 12.35 -17.42
N GLY A 57 18.45 11.57 -16.66
CA GLY A 57 19.91 11.63 -16.74
C GLY A 57 20.34 11.33 -18.18
N ALA A 58 21.50 11.85 -18.60
CA ALA A 58 21.99 11.67 -19.97
C ALA A 58 22.10 10.19 -20.39
N ASP A 59 22.28 9.28 -19.42
CA ASP A 59 22.43 7.84 -19.62
C ASP A 59 21.12 7.04 -19.44
N ALA A 60 19.97 7.70 -19.21
CA ALA A 60 18.69 7.03 -19.06
C ALA A 60 18.23 6.41 -20.39
N THR A 61 17.95 5.12 -20.40
CA THR A 61 17.54 4.37 -21.61
C THR A 61 16.27 3.56 -21.34
N GLY A 62 15.57 3.17 -22.42
CA GLY A 62 14.34 2.39 -22.30
C GLY A 62 13.23 3.14 -21.52
N LEU A 63 12.56 2.42 -20.61
CA LEU A 63 11.48 2.97 -19.78
C LEU A 63 11.94 4.07 -18.82
N ASP A 64 13.20 4.06 -18.37
CA ASP A 64 13.73 5.10 -17.47
C ASP A 64 13.81 6.48 -18.14
N ALA A 65 13.87 6.52 -19.47
CA ALA A 65 13.79 7.77 -20.24
C ALA A 65 12.36 8.33 -20.31
N VAL A 66 11.34 7.51 -20.03
CA VAL A 66 9.92 7.88 -20.08
C VAL A 66 9.45 8.24 -18.67
N ARG A 67 9.73 9.47 -18.24
CA ARG A 67 9.32 9.98 -16.92
C ARG A 67 8.77 11.40 -16.95
N PRO A 68 7.95 11.79 -15.96
CA PRO A 68 7.45 13.15 -15.87
C PRO A 68 8.59 14.17 -15.72
N ARG A 69 8.58 15.20 -16.58
CA ARG A 69 9.59 16.27 -16.53
C ARG A 69 9.42 17.22 -15.34
N ALA A 70 8.22 17.26 -14.78
CA ALA A 70 7.85 18.07 -13.64
C ALA A 70 6.76 17.33 -12.85
N TRP A 71 6.47 17.82 -11.65
CA TRP A 71 5.43 17.28 -10.77
C TRP A 71 4.05 17.40 -11.44
N PRO A 72 3.40 16.28 -11.84
CA PRO A 72 2.08 16.31 -12.46
C PRO A 72 1.00 16.70 -11.44
N ARG A 73 -0.09 17.30 -11.92
CA ARG A 73 -1.23 17.67 -11.06
C ARG A 73 -1.86 16.43 -10.43
N GLU A 74 -1.85 15.32 -11.17
CA GLU A 74 -2.39 14.02 -10.77
C GLU A 74 -1.71 13.52 -9.49
N TRP A 75 -0.40 13.72 -9.35
CA TRP A 75 0.31 13.34 -8.12
C TRP A 75 -0.09 14.19 -6.93
N THR A 76 -0.44 15.47 -7.12
CA THR A 76 -1.02 16.25 -6.03
C THR A 76 -2.38 15.67 -5.62
N SER A 77 -3.22 15.27 -6.57
CA SER A 77 -4.49 14.60 -6.26
C SER A 77 -4.26 13.29 -5.51
N GLU A 78 -3.36 12.42 -5.99
CA GLU A 78 -3.00 11.18 -5.31
C GLU A 78 -2.43 11.41 -3.90
N LEU A 79 -1.66 12.48 -3.68
CA LEU A 79 -1.16 12.84 -2.36
C LEU A 79 -2.30 13.20 -1.40
N LEU A 80 -3.29 13.97 -1.86
CA LEU A 80 -4.46 14.34 -1.06
C LEU A 80 -5.31 13.12 -0.73
N ASP A 81 -5.50 12.21 -1.70
CA ASP A 81 -6.20 10.95 -1.50
C ASP A 81 -5.46 10.06 -0.49
N LEU A 82 -4.14 9.97 -0.59
CA LEU A 82 -3.32 9.21 0.36
C LEU A 82 -3.42 9.81 1.77
N VAL A 83 -3.28 11.12 1.94
CA VAL A 83 -3.44 11.80 3.23
C VAL A 83 -4.81 11.45 3.84
N THR A 84 -5.86 11.49 3.02
CA THR A 84 -7.24 11.20 3.45
C THR A 84 -7.37 9.74 3.89
N LEU A 85 -6.88 8.80 3.08
CA LEU A 85 -6.90 7.38 3.39
C LEU A 85 -6.15 7.07 4.69
N LEU A 86 -4.96 7.64 4.89
CA LEU A 86 -4.15 7.41 6.09
C LEU A 86 -4.80 8.01 7.34
N ALA A 87 -5.47 9.16 7.22
CA ALA A 87 -6.25 9.73 8.31
C ALA A 87 -7.39 8.78 8.72
N LEU A 88 -8.17 8.28 7.74
CA LEU A 88 -9.27 7.35 7.99
C LEU A 88 -8.79 6.02 8.59
N LEU A 89 -7.66 5.49 8.11
CA LEU A 89 -7.05 4.28 8.66
C LEU A 89 -6.53 4.50 10.09
N ALA A 90 -6.01 5.68 10.40
CA ALA A 90 -5.59 6.00 11.75
C ALA A 90 -6.79 6.11 12.71
N GLU A 91 -7.90 6.71 12.27
CA GLU A 91 -9.14 6.76 13.05
C GLU A 91 -9.75 5.37 13.31
N LEU A 92 -9.56 4.42 12.39
CA LEU A 92 -10.05 3.05 12.55
C LEU A 92 -9.19 2.21 13.52
N ARG A 93 -7.95 2.62 13.79
CA ARG A 93 -6.98 1.83 14.57
C ARG A 93 -7.47 1.38 15.94
N PRO A 94 -8.10 2.24 16.77
CA PRO A 94 -8.57 1.82 18.09
C PRO A 94 -9.62 0.70 18.01
N ARG A 95 -10.49 0.71 16.99
CA ARG A 95 -11.47 -0.37 16.77
C ARG A 95 -10.82 -1.66 16.32
N GLN A 96 -9.74 -1.57 15.54
CA GLN A 96 -8.98 -2.75 15.13
C GLN A 96 -8.23 -3.38 16.31
N GLU A 97 -7.67 -2.55 17.19
CA GLU A 97 -7.01 -2.98 18.43
C GLU A 97 -8.02 -3.62 19.38
N GLU A 98 -9.18 -3.00 19.60
CA GLU A 98 -10.27 -3.58 20.40
C GLU A 98 -10.73 -4.93 19.86
N LEU A 99 -10.90 -5.04 18.53
CA LEU A 99 -11.25 -6.31 17.90
C LEU A 99 -10.13 -7.36 18.07
N ALA A 100 -8.87 -6.96 17.91
CA ALA A 100 -7.73 -7.85 18.09
C ALA A 100 -7.64 -8.38 19.53
N ASP A 101 -7.84 -7.51 20.52
CA ASP A 101 -7.85 -7.86 21.95
C ASP A 101 -9.01 -8.79 22.28
N ALA A 102 -10.19 -8.53 21.73
CA ALA A 102 -11.36 -9.40 21.90
C ALA A 102 -11.14 -10.79 21.30
N LEU A 103 -10.52 -10.88 20.12
CA LEU A 103 -10.16 -12.14 19.48
C LEU A 103 -9.06 -12.89 20.24
N ALA A 104 -8.07 -12.17 20.79
CA ALA A 104 -6.98 -12.77 21.58
C ALA A 104 -7.46 -13.28 22.94
N SER A 105 -8.45 -12.63 23.54
CA SER A 105 -9.03 -13.00 24.85
C SER A 105 -10.15 -14.03 24.75
N GLY A 106 -10.75 -14.18 23.56
CA GLY A 106 -11.82 -15.15 23.31
C GLY A 106 -11.32 -16.59 23.28
N PRO A 107 -12.24 -17.58 23.39
CA PRO A 107 -11.89 -18.97 23.15
C PRO A 107 -11.42 -19.12 21.70
N GLY A 108 -10.11 -19.23 21.50
CA GLY A 108 -9.51 -19.45 20.19
C GLY A 108 -10.03 -20.75 19.57
N THR A 109 -10.15 -20.78 18.24
CA THR A 109 -10.42 -22.04 17.53
C THR A 109 -9.12 -22.84 17.46
N GLY A 110 -8.86 -23.60 18.53
CA GLY A 110 -7.71 -24.51 18.60
C GLY A 110 -7.88 -25.73 17.68
N GLU A 111 -6.85 -26.56 17.63
CA GLU A 111 -6.81 -27.75 16.76
C GLU A 111 -8.01 -28.68 16.97
N ASP A 112 -8.43 -28.90 18.22
CA ASP A 112 -9.59 -29.74 18.56
C ASP A 112 -10.90 -29.14 18.05
N GLY A 113 -11.04 -27.81 18.10
CA GLY A 113 -12.18 -27.11 17.53
C GLY A 113 -12.23 -27.27 16.01
N LEU A 114 -11.08 -27.17 15.34
CA LEU A 114 -10.98 -27.40 13.90
C LEU A 114 -11.25 -28.86 13.50
N ARG A 115 -10.84 -29.83 14.32
CA ARG A 115 -11.18 -31.26 14.12
C ARG A 115 -12.68 -31.52 14.32
N ALA A 116 -13.26 -30.98 15.39
CA ALA A 116 -14.69 -31.11 15.66
C ALA A 116 -15.54 -30.48 14.54
N ALA A 117 -15.06 -29.39 13.93
CA ALA A 117 -15.67 -28.74 12.77
C ALA A 117 -15.40 -29.46 11.44
N GLY A 118 -14.61 -30.54 11.42
CA GLY A 118 -14.24 -31.26 10.20
C GLY A 118 -13.29 -30.49 9.26
N VAL A 119 -12.66 -29.42 9.72
CA VAL A 119 -11.66 -28.64 8.97
C VAL A 119 -10.30 -29.34 8.98
N LEU A 120 -9.94 -29.93 10.13
CA LEU A 120 -8.74 -30.75 10.26
C LEU A 120 -9.07 -32.24 10.38
N PRO A 121 -8.24 -33.13 9.79
CA PRO A 121 -7.04 -32.82 8.99
C PRO A 121 -7.40 -32.25 7.61
N VAL A 122 -6.49 -31.44 7.05
CA VAL A 122 -6.64 -30.94 5.68
C VAL A 122 -6.81 -32.12 4.73
N ALA A 123 -7.90 -32.10 3.95
CA ALA A 123 -8.24 -33.13 2.96
C ALA A 123 -7.08 -33.36 1.98
N GLU A 124 -6.85 -34.61 1.59
CA GLU A 124 -5.71 -34.99 0.74
C GLU A 124 -5.70 -34.22 -0.60
N ALA A 125 -6.88 -34.00 -1.19
CA ALA A 125 -7.02 -33.25 -2.44
C ALA A 125 -6.54 -31.79 -2.34
N ALA A 126 -6.71 -31.15 -1.18
CA ALA A 126 -6.28 -29.77 -0.95
C ALA A 126 -4.76 -29.64 -0.73
N ARG A 127 -4.04 -30.76 -0.58
CA ARG A 127 -2.57 -30.79 -0.48
C ARG A 127 -1.88 -30.96 -1.82
N ARG A 128 -2.65 -31.25 -2.87
CA ARG A 128 -2.12 -31.37 -4.23
C ARG A 128 -2.06 -29.97 -4.86
N PRO A 129 -1.16 -29.74 -5.82
CA PRO A 129 -1.20 -28.53 -6.64
C PRO A 129 -2.62 -28.31 -7.20
N ALA A 130 -2.99 -27.05 -7.41
CA ALA A 130 -4.28 -26.75 -8.02
C ALA A 130 -4.37 -27.47 -9.37
N SER A 131 -5.28 -28.43 -9.49
CA SER A 131 -5.45 -29.24 -10.71
C SER A 131 -5.84 -28.43 -11.93
N VAL A 132 -6.26 -27.16 -11.74
CA VAL A 132 -6.41 -26.15 -12.80
C VAL A 132 -5.12 -25.96 -13.60
N LEU A 133 -3.94 -26.17 -13.00
CA LEU A 133 -2.64 -26.06 -13.67
C LEU A 133 -2.23 -27.33 -14.45
N ASP A 134 -2.93 -28.46 -14.25
CA ASP A 134 -2.65 -29.73 -14.94
C ASP A 134 -3.44 -29.88 -16.25
N HIS A 135 -4.37 -28.96 -16.53
CA HIS A 135 -5.17 -28.98 -17.75
C HIS A 135 -4.44 -28.16 -18.83
N GLN A 136 -4.14 -28.81 -19.96
CA GLN A 136 -3.56 -28.13 -21.11
C GLN A 136 -4.60 -27.15 -21.68
N GLU A 137 -4.27 -25.86 -21.72
CA GLU A 137 -5.11 -24.82 -22.30
C GLU A 137 -5.41 -25.14 -23.78
N GLU A 138 -6.68 -25.32 -24.14
CA GLU A 138 -7.09 -25.82 -25.46
C GLU A 138 -7.53 -24.68 -26.43
N GLY A 139 -7.39 -23.41 -26.00
CA GLY A 139 -7.82 -22.23 -26.77
C GLY A 139 -6.67 -21.36 -27.30
N PRO A 140 -6.90 -20.54 -28.34
CA PRO A 140 -5.87 -19.71 -28.98
C PRO A 140 -5.27 -18.63 -28.07
N ASP A 141 -5.93 -18.32 -26.95
CA ASP A 141 -5.52 -17.33 -25.94
C ASP A 141 -5.37 -17.92 -24.53
N GLY A 142 -5.25 -19.24 -24.39
CA GLY A 142 -5.08 -19.87 -23.07
C GLY A 142 -6.35 -19.95 -22.20
N GLN A 143 -7.54 -19.77 -22.78
CA GLN A 143 -8.79 -19.69 -22.03
C GLN A 143 -9.38 -21.07 -21.72
N PHE A 144 -9.84 -21.26 -20.47
CA PHE A 144 -10.57 -22.43 -20.01
C PHE A 144 -12.05 -22.36 -20.44
N ALA A 145 -12.54 -23.35 -21.18
CA ALA A 145 -13.98 -23.56 -21.33
C ALA A 145 -14.50 -24.32 -20.10
N LEU A 146 -15.22 -23.63 -19.21
CA LEU A 146 -15.99 -24.28 -18.16
C LEU A 146 -17.22 -24.93 -18.81
N LEU A 147 -17.28 -26.25 -18.84
CA LEU A 147 -18.48 -27.03 -19.17
C LEU A 147 -19.34 -27.24 -17.92
#